data_AF-A0A355FVF2-F1
#
_entry.id   AF-A0A355FVF2-F1
#
_cell.length_a   1.000
_cell.length_b   1.000
_cell.length_c   1.000
_cell.angle_alpha   90.00
_cell.angle_beta   90.00
_cell.angle_gamma   90.00
#
_symmetry.space_group_name_H-M   'P 1'
#
loop_
_entity.id
_entity.type
_entity.pdbx_description
1 polymer ?
#
loop_
_entity_poly.entity_id
_entity_poly.type
_entity_poly.pdbx_seq_one_letter_code
_entity_poly.pdbx_strand_id
1 'polypeptide(L)'
;MKKGLVFSRGIWCALSIAGVWGFSAHLDSIAWLMAFLASAVPLFVSLISSNKAWDRAFLSILVVSLQSVAVAVSWAQWFILDASSLHVVWIPALSLLFWGIHERVTRVKTS
;
A
#
# COMPACT_ATOMS: atom_id res chain seq x y z
N MET A 1 -15.50 15.39 3.18
CA MET A 1 -14.19 14.89 3.65
C MET A 1 -14.18 13.43 4.14
N LYS A 2 -15.17 12.94 4.92
CA LYS A 2 -15.24 11.50 5.32
C LYS A 2 -15.23 10.51 4.13
N LYS A 3 -15.86 10.86 3.01
CA LYS A 3 -15.92 10.05 1.78
C LYS A 3 -14.52 9.71 1.22
N GLY A 4 -13.57 10.63 1.28
CA GLY A 4 -12.21 10.42 0.75
C GLY A 4 -11.39 9.39 1.54
N LEU A 5 -11.56 9.37 2.87
CA LEU A 5 -10.89 8.39 3.75
C LEU A 5 -11.47 6.98 3.57
N VAL A 6 -12.79 6.88 3.39
CA VAL A 6 -13.45 5.59 3.11
C VAL A 6 -13.05 5.08 1.73
N PHE A 7 -12.95 5.97 0.75
CA PHE A 7 -12.51 5.63 -0.60
C PHE A 7 -11.08 5.06 -0.64
N SER A 8 -10.11 5.73 -0.01
CA SER A 8 -8.73 5.22 0.04
C SER A 8 -8.63 3.85 0.74
N ARG A 9 -9.39 3.65 1.82
CA ARG A 9 -9.49 2.36 2.52
C ARG A 9 -10.09 1.27 1.63
N GLY A 10 -11.13 1.59 0.88
CA GLY A 10 -11.74 0.67 -0.07
C GLY A 10 -10.75 0.21 -1.14
N ILE A 11 -9.94 1.13 -1.65
CA ILE A 11 -8.89 0.82 -2.62
C ILE A 11 -7.83 -0.09 -2.02
N TRP A 12 -7.30 0.22 -0.84
CA TRP A 12 -6.32 -0.66 -0.20
C TRP A 12 -6.87 -2.03 0.15
N CYS A 13 -8.15 -2.12 0.51
CA CYS A 13 -8.82 -3.41 0.72
C CYS A 13 -8.85 -4.23 -0.58
N ALA A 14 -9.31 -3.64 -1.68
CA ALA A 14 -9.35 -4.29 -2.98
C ALA A 14 -7.95 -4.72 -3.47
N LEU A 15 -6.94 -3.85 -3.33
CA LEU A 15 -5.56 -4.15 -3.66
C LEU A 15 -4.98 -5.27 -2.78
N SER A 16 -5.35 -5.33 -1.50
CA SER A 16 -4.91 -6.40 -0.59
C SER A 16 -5.52 -7.74 -0.98
N ILE A 17 -6.80 -7.77 -1.36
CA ILE A 17 -7.45 -8.98 -1.87
C ILE A 17 -6.75 -9.46 -3.15
N ALA A 18 -6.47 -8.54 -4.09
CA ALA A 18 -5.73 -8.86 -5.31
C ALA A 18 -4.32 -9.38 -5.01
N GLY A 19 -3.62 -8.79 -4.03
CA GLY A 19 -2.30 -9.22 -3.58
C GLY A 19 -2.32 -10.64 -3.00
N VAL A 20 -3.28 -10.96 -2.12
CA VAL A 20 -3.44 -12.31 -1.55
C VAL A 20 -3.76 -13.33 -2.65
N TRP A 21 -4.67 -12.98 -3.56
CA TRP A 21 -5.03 -13.87 -4.67
C TRP A 21 -3.81 -14.15 -5.57
N GLY A 22 -3.12 -13.10 -6.00
CA GLY A 22 -1.96 -13.23 -6.88
C GLY A 22 -0.81 -14.00 -6.21
N PHE A 23 -0.58 -13.78 -4.92
CA PHE A 23 0.42 -14.55 -4.17
C PHE A 23 0.02 -16.02 -4.04
N SER A 24 -1.26 -16.31 -3.79
CA SER A 24 -1.75 -17.70 -3.70
C SER A 24 -1.62 -18.45 -5.03
N ALA A 25 -1.72 -17.75 -6.17
CA ALA A 25 -1.52 -18.33 -7.49
C ALA A 25 -0.03 -18.47 -7.86
N HIS A 26 0.85 -17.64 -7.28
CA HIS A 26 2.27 -17.55 -7.61
C HIS A 26 3.12 -17.43 -6.35
N LEU A 27 3.24 -18.53 -5.58
CA LEU A 27 3.95 -18.55 -4.29
C LEU A 27 5.45 -18.19 -4.40
N ASP A 28 6.04 -18.41 -5.57
CA ASP A 28 7.45 -18.08 -5.84
C ASP A 28 7.67 -16.58 -6.11
N SER A 29 6.58 -15.82 -6.27
CA SER A 29 6.62 -14.41 -6.65
C SER A 29 6.53 -13.50 -5.42
N ILE A 30 7.70 -13.12 -4.91
CA ILE A 30 7.85 -12.16 -3.80
C ILE A 30 7.19 -10.81 -4.14
N ALA A 31 7.05 -10.44 -5.41
CA ALA A 31 6.37 -9.23 -5.86
C ALA A 31 4.90 -9.21 -5.44
N TRP A 32 4.20 -10.36 -5.49
CA TRP A 32 2.81 -10.46 -5.04
C TRP A 32 2.68 -10.34 -3.51
N LEU A 33 3.63 -10.92 -2.76
CA LEU A 33 3.71 -10.73 -1.31
C LEU A 33 3.95 -9.25 -0.97
N MET A 34 4.88 -8.60 -1.66
CA MET A 34 5.18 -7.17 -1.47
C MET A 34 3.99 -6.29 -1.87
N ALA A 35 3.29 -6.63 -2.93
CA ALA A 35 2.06 -5.95 -3.35
C ALA A 35 0.97 -6.03 -2.27
N PHE A 36 0.79 -7.21 -1.66
CA PHE A 36 -0.12 -7.36 -0.52
C PHE A 36 0.30 -6.50 0.68
N LEU A 37 1.56 -6.56 1.10
CA LEU A 37 2.05 -5.77 2.23
C LEU A 37 1.91 -4.27 1.98
N ALA A 38 2.24 -3.84 0.76
CA ALA A 38 2.12 -2.47 0.30
C ALA A 38 0.68 -1.94 0.37
N SER A 39 -0.35 -2.76 0.23
CA SER A 39 -1.74 -2.32 0.40
C SER A 39 -2.29 -2.56 1.81
N ALA A 40 -1.88 -3.63 2.48
CA ALA A 40 -2.39 -3.99 3.80
C ALA A 40 -1.89 -3.03 4.88
N VAL A 41 -0.61 -2.67 4.88
CA VAL A 41 -0.03 -1.79 5.89
C VAL A 41 -0.70 -0.41 5.92
N PRO A 42 -0.84 0.35 4.82
CA PRO A 42 -1.55 1.63 4.87
C PRO A 42 -3.03 1.48 5.26
N LEU A 43 -3.70 0.36 4.90
CA LEU A 43 -5.05 0.07 5.38
C LEU A 43 -5.07 -0.02 6.91
N PHE A 44 -4.23 -0.87 7.50
CA PHE A 44 -4.14 -1.03 8.95
C PHE A 44 -3.77 0.27 9.65
N VAL A 45 -2.75 0.97 9.16
CA VAL A 45 -2.32 2.28 9.67
C VAL A 45 -3.49 3.28 9.64
N SER A 46 -4.27 3.31 8.55
CA SER A 46 -5.43 4.19 8.46
C SER A 46 -6.53 3.83 9.46
N LEU A 47 -6.67 2.56 9.83
CA LEU A 47 -7.67 2.08 10.79
C LEU A 47 -7.25 2.39 12.23
N ILE A 48 -5.99 2.17 12.59
CA ILE A 48 -5.47 2.38 13.95
C ILE A 48 -5.17 3.86 14.25
N SER A 49 -4.86 4.67 13.24
CA SER A 49 -4.56 6.11 13.41
C SER A 49 -5.76 6.98 13.78
N SER A 50 -6.94 6.38 14.01
CA SER A 50 -8.03 7.06 14.72
C SER A 50 -7.73 7.25 16.21
N ASN A 51 -6.77 6.52 16.77
CA ASN A 51 -6.30 6.71 18.13
C ASN A 51 -5.25 7.81 18.18
N LYS A 52 -5.48 8.86 18.99
CA LYS A 52 -4.58 10.03 19.13
C LYS A 52 -3.18 9.72 19.66
N ALA A 53 -2.94 8.50 20.16
CA ALA A 53 -1.67 8.10 20.77
C ALA A 53 -0.54 7.80 19.77
N TRP A 54 -0.84 7.65 18.48
CA TRP A 54 0.14 7.24 17.49
C TRP A 54 0.75 8.41 16.73
N ASP A 55 2.08 8.42 16.62
CA ASP A 55 2.81 9.40 15.81
C ASP A 55 2.55 9.17 14.32
N ARG A 56 1.78 10.08 13.71
CA ARG A 56 1.45 10.06 12.28
C ARG A 56 2.67 10.25 11.39
N ALA A 57 3.65 11.05 11.80
CA ALA A 57 4.84 11.29 10.99
C ALA A 57 5.64 10.00 10.86
N PHE A 58 5.86 9.32 11.99
CA PHE A 58 6.49 8.00 12.02
C PHE A 58 5.74 6.97 11.17
N LEU A 59 4.41 6.86 11.33
CA LEU A 59 3.60 5.92 10.56
C LEU A 59 3.63 6.23 9.05
N SER A 60 3.66 7.49 8.66
CA SER A 60 3.80 7.87 7.25
C SER A 60 5.17 7.52 6.69
N ILE A 61 6.25 7.70 7.46
CA ILE A 61 7.60 7.28 7.05
C ILE A 61 7.64 5.76 6.85
N LEU A 62 7.05 5.00 7.78
CA LEU A 62 6.96 3.54 7.69
C LEU A 62 6.25 3.11 6.39
N VAL A 63 5.07 3.69 6.11
CA VAL A 63 4.31 3.38 4.88
C VAL A 63 5.13 3.74 3.64
N VAL A 64 5.66 4.96 3.54
CA VAL A 64 6.40 5.40 2.35
C VAL A 64 7.65 4.54 2.11
N SER A 65 8.36 4.18 3.17
CA SER A 65 9.56 3.33 3.07
C SER A 65 9.21 1.93 2.58
N LEU A 66 8.18 1.30 3.17
CA LEU A 66 7.71 -0.01 2.73
C LEU A 66 7.26 0.01 1.27
N GLN A 67 6.52 1.03 0.86
CA GLN A 67 6.05 1.18 -0.52
C GLN A 67 7.22 1.33 -1.50
N SER A 68 8.23 2.12 -1.14
CA SER A 68 9.41 2.33 -1.99
C SER A 68 10.17 1.02 -2.20
N VAL A 69 10.33 0.23 -1.13
CA VAL A 69 10.92 -1.11 -1.21
C VAL A 69 10.05 -2.04 -2.04
N ALA A 70 8.73 -2.04 -1.83
CA ALA A 70 7.81 -2.89 -2.58
C ALA A 70 7.80 -2.57 -4.08
N VAL A 71 7.83 -1.29 -4.46
CA VAL A 71 7.98 -0.87 -5.86
C VAL A 71 9.29 -1.39 -6.43
N ALA A 72 10.42 -1.20 -5.72
CA ALA A 72 11.73 -1.64 -6.19
C ALA A 72 11.79 -3.17 -6.36
N VAL A 73 11.25 -3.93 -5.39
CA VAL A 73 11.21 -5.41 -5.45
C VAL A 73 10.33 -5.88 -6.60
N SER A 74 9.12 -5.33 -6.75
CA SER A 74 8.23 -5.70 -7.86
C SER A 74 8.85 -5.34 -9.21
N TRP A 75 9.54 -4.20 -9.30
CA TRP A 75 10.25 -3.81 -10.53
C TRP A 75 11.40 -4.76 -10.85
N ALA A 76 12.20 -5.14 -9.84
CA ALA A 76 13.28 -6.11 -10.01
C ALA A 76 12.76 -7.50 -10.40
N GLN A 77 11.68 -7.96 -9.77
CA GLN A 77 11.08 -9.24 -10.10
C GLN A 77 10.53 -9.29 -11.52
N TRP A 78 9.96 -8.19 -12.03
CA TRP A 78 9.49 -8.12 -13.42
C TRP A 78 10.65 -7.92 -14.41
N PHE A 79 11.47 -6.89 -14.21
CA PHE A 79 12.42 -6.45 -15.23
C PHE A 79 13.72 -7.27 -15.25
N ILE A 80 14.16 -7.77 -14.09
CA ILE A 80 15.47 -8.44 -13.96
C ILE A 80 15.29 -9.95 -13.90
N LEU A 81 14.29 -10.43 -13.14
CA LEU A 81 14.13 -11.85 -12.83
C LEU A 81 13.07 -12.56 -13.69
N ASP A 82 12.27 -11.82 -14.46
CA ASP A 82 11.11 -12.34 -15.23
C ASP A 82 10.18 -13.27 -14.40
N ALA A 83 10.12 -13.01 -13.09
CA ALA A 83 9.42 -13.82 -12.09
C ALA A 83 8.05 -13.23 -11.70
N SER A 84 7.68 -12.12 -12.32
CA SER A 84 6.39 -11.46 -12.12
C SER A 84 6.02 -10.64 -13.34
N SER A 85 4.74 -10.38 -13.51
CA SER A 85 4.20 -9.52 -14.55
C SER A 85 4.30 -8.04 -14.18
N LEU A 86 4.42 -7.17 -15.19
CA LEU A 86 4.45 -5.71 -15.02
C LEU A 86 3.27 -5.19 -14.19
N HIS A 87 2.11 -5.84 -14.24
CA HIS A 87 0.93 -5.36 -13.54
C HIS A 87 1.07 -5.38 -12.01
N VAL A 88 1.94 -6.23 -11.45
CA VAL A 88 2.18 -6.32 -10.00
C VAL A 88 2.84 -5.06 -9.47
N VAL A 89 3.66 -4.40 -10.28
CA VAL A 89 4.35 -3.14 -9.94
C VAL A 89 3.36 -2.00 -9.68
N TRP A 90 2.22 -2.00 -10.36
CA TRP A 90 1.22 -0.94 -10.18
C TRP A 90 0.55 -0.98 -8.81
N ILE A 91 0.48 -2.14 -8.15
CA ILE A 91 -0.16 -2.27 -6.83
C ILE A 91 0.54 -1.39 -5.78
N PRO A 92 1.85 -1.54 -5.50
CA PRO A 92 2.53 -0.67 -4.54
C PRO A 92 2.58 0.79 -5.00
N ALA A 93 2.73 1.06 -6.31
CA ALA A 93 2.73 2.43 -6.82
C ALA A 93 1.39 3.15 -6.59
N LEU A 94 0.26 2.50 -6.91
CA LEU A 94 -1.08 3.03 -6.64
C LEU A 94 -1.33 3.15 -5.14
N SER A 95 -0.91 2.16 -4.36
CA SER A 95 -1.06 2.19 -2.91
C SER A 95 -0.35 3.40 -2.27
N LEU A 96 0.86 3.72 -2.73
CA LEU A 96 1.61 4.92 -2.32
C LEU A 96 0.91 6.22 -2.73
N LEU A 97 0.41 6.29 -3.96
CA LEU A 97 -0.33 7.45 -4.45
C LEU A 97 -1.56 7.73 -3.58
N PHE A 98 -2.33 6.69 -3.25
CA PHE A 98 -3.49 6.82 -2.38
C PHE A 98 -3.14 7.15 -0.94
N TRP A 99 -1.94 6.78 -0.46
CA TRP A 99 -1.43 7.22 0.83
C TRP A 99 -1.21 8.73 0.89
N GLY A 100 -0.57 9.31 -0.13
CA GLY A 100 -0.38 10.76 -0.21
C GLY A 100 -1.71 11.53 -0.20
N ILE A 101 -2.71 11.02 -0.93
CA ILE A 101 -4.07 11.59 -0.93
C ILE A 101 -4.71 11.46 0.46
N HIS A 102 -4.60 10.30 1.09
CA HIS A 102 -5.15 10.03 2.42
C HIS A 102 -4.56 10.96 3.48
N GLU A 103 -3.24 11.14 3.51
CA GLU A 103 -2.55 12.03 4.44
C GLU A 103 -2.94 13.49 4.22
N ARG A 104 -3.05 13.94 2.96
CA ARG A 104 -3.52 15.30 2.65
C ARG A 104 -4.93 15.54 3.18
N VAL A 105 -5.86 14.62 2.94
CA VAL A 105 -7.25 14.72 3.43
C VAL A 105 -7.29 14.68 4.96
N THR A 106 -6.41 13.91 5.59
CA THR A 106 -6.39 13.78 7.05
C THR A 106 -5.86 15.04 7.73
N ARG A 107 -4.78 15.65 7.20
CA ARG A 107 -4.22 16.89 7.74
C ARG A 107 -5.21 18.06 7.72
N VAL A 108 -5.97 18.22 6.64
CA VAL A 108 -7.01 19.27 6.52
C VAL A 108 -8.14 19.07 7.53
N LYS A 109 -8.37 17.84 8.01
CA LYS A 109 -9.40 17.56 9.02
C LYS A 109 -8.92 17.88 10.45
N THR A 110 -7.61 17.89 10.68
CA THR A 110 -7.01 18.07 12.02
C THR A 110 -6.47 19.47 12.27
N SER A 111 -6.37 20.32 11.24
CA SER A 111 -6.12 21.76 11.35
C SER A 111 -7.39 22.53 11.66
#